data_AF-A0AAE0E438-F1
#
_entry.id   AF-A0AAE0E438-F1
#
_cell.length_a   1.000
_cell.length_b   1.000
_cell.length_c   1.000
_cell.angle_alpha   90.00
_cell.angle_beta   90.00
_cell.angle_gamma   90.00
#
_symmetry.space_group_name_H-M   'P 1'
#
loop_
_entity.id
_entity.type
_entity.pdbx_description
1 polymer ?
#
loop_
_entity_poly.entity_id
_entity_poly.type
_entity_poly.pdbx_seq_one_letter_code
_entity_poly.pdbx_strand_id
1 'polypeptide(L)' 'MGYVINVRRILRCFEVASGLHINFQKTCVMKVGKEKSWATSMRCNKASLPIRYLGLTLGGHPCSKLFWSDLIHRF' A
#
# COMPACT_ATOMS: atom_id res chain seq x y z
N MET A 1 13.54 4.42 -13.37
CA MET A 1 14.12 3.56 -12.31
C MET A 1 14.43 4.31 -11.00
N GLY A 2 14.88 5.58 -11.03
CA GLY A 2 15.34 6.31 -9.82
C GLY A 2 14.27 6.61 -8.75
N TYR A 3 13.03 6.93 -9.13
CA TYR A 3 11.98 7.36 -8.20
C TYR A 3 11.66 6.36 -7.09
N VAL A 4 11.65 5.07 -7.42
CA VAL A 4 11.33 3.97 -6.50
C VAL A 4 12.40 3.80 -5.43
N ILE A 5 13.66 4.01 -5.81
CA ILE A 5 14.80 3.94 -4.89
C ILE A 5 14.73 5.11 -3.90
N ASN A 6 14.29 6.28 -4.37
CA ASN A 6 14.10 7.45 -3.50
C ASN A 6 13.01 7.21 -2.47
N VAL A 7 11.88 6.59 -2.82
CA VAL A 7 10.84 6.20 -1.86
C VAL A 7 11.42 5.29 -0.78
N ARG A 8 12.19 4.26 -1.16
CA ARG A 8 12.84 3.38 -0.18
C ARG A 8 13.81 4.15 0.74
N ARG A 9 14.57 5.11 0.21
CA ARG A 9 15.46 5.97 1.02
C ARG A 9 14.66 6.81 2.01
N ILE A 10 13.56 7.43 1.58
CA ILE A 10 12.67 8.19 2.45
C ILE A 10 12.12 7.32 3.58
N LEU A 11 11.69 6.10 3.27
CA LEU A 11 11.22 5.15 4.29
C LEU A 11 12.31 4.81 5.32
N ARG A 12 13.57 4.65 4.88
CA ARG A 12 14.69 4.46 5.82
C ARG A 12 14.97 5.72 6.65
N CYS A 13 14.89 6.91 6.06
CA CYS A 13 15.01 8.16 6.82
C CYS A 13 13.89 8.29 7.86
N PHE A 14 12.66 7.86 7.53
CA PHE A 14 11.54 7.84 8.47
C PHE A 14 11.81 6.92 9.66
N GLU A 15 12.35 5.71 9.45
CA GLU A 15 12.71 4.81 10.56
C GLU A 15 13.73 5.46 11.50
N VAL A 16 14.76 6.09 10.95
CA VAL A 16 15.78 6.78 11.75
C VAL A 16 15.19 7.97 12.51
N ALA A 17 14.36 8.79 11.86
CA ALA A 17 13.78 9.98 12.46
C ALA A 17 12.71 9.68 13.51
N SER A 18 11.93 8.60 13.32
CA SER A 18 10.84 8.22 14.22
C SER A 18 11.24 7.20 15.29
N GLY A 19 12.39 6.53 15.13
CA GLY A 19 12.76 5.39 15.96
C GLY A 19 11.89 4.14 15.74
N LEU A 20 11.03 4.14 14.71
CA LEU A 20 10.17 3.01 14.37
C LEU A 20 10.84 2.10 13.35
N HIS A 21 10.44 0.82 13.31
CA HIS A 21 10.87 -0.12 12.28
C HIS A 21 9.74 -0.43 11.30
N ILE A 22 9.99 -0.23 10.01
CA ILE A 22 9.04 -0.53 8.94
C ILE A 22 9.10 -2.03 8.64
N ASN A 23 7.94 -2.68 8.77
CA ASN A 23 7.79 -4.07 8.40
C ASN A 23 7.56 -4.23 6.89
N PHE A 24 8.64 -4.42 6.13
CA PHE A 24 8.59 -4.65 4.68
C PHE A 24 7.86 -5.94 4.24
N GLN A 25 7.63 -6.90 5.15
CA GLN A 25 6.81 -8.08 4.86
C GLN A 25 5.31 -7.73 4.83
N LYS A 26 4.87 -6.78 5.66
CA LYS A 26 3.49 -6.24 5.64
C LYS A 26 3.32 -5.12 4.60
N THR A 27 4.39 -4.42 4.26
CA THR A 27 4.38 -3.41 3.21
C THR A 27 4.20 -4.05 1.83
N CYS A 28 3.33 -3.46 1.02
CA CYS A 28 3.18 -3.82 -0.37
C CYS A 28 3.20 -2.57 -1.26
N VAL A 29 3.61 -2.75 -2.50
CA VAL A 29 3.56 -1.73 -3.54
C VAL A 29 2.60 -2.20 -4.61
N MET A 30 1.66 -1.34 -4.94
CA MET A 30 0.64 -1.57 -5.94
C MET A 30 0.83 -0.62 -7.10
N LYS A 31 0.57 -1.15 -8.29
CA LYS A 31 0.48 -0.36 -9.52
C LYS A 31 -0.90 0.30 -9.59
N VAL A 32 -0.92 1.61 -9.83
CA VAL A 32 -2.14 2.35 -10.18
C VAL A 32 -2.02 2.74 -11.66
N GLY A 33 -3.00 2.38 -12.50
CA GLY A 33 -2.98 2.66 -13.94
C GLY A 33 -2.19 1.66 -14.78
N LYS A 34 -1.54 2.07 -15.88
CA LYS A 34 -0.89 1.19 -16.88
C LYS A 34 0.62 0.94 -16.67
N GLU A 35 1.28 1.53 -15.68
CA GLU A 35 2.75 1.50 -15.54
C GLU A 35 3.36 0.15 -15.11
N LYS A 36 4.70 -0.03 -15.20
CA LYS A 36 5.37 -1.31 -14.85
C LYS A 36 5.48 -1.49 -13.33
N SER A 37 5.44 -2.74 -12.84
CA SER A 37 5.49 -3.05 -11.40
C SER A 37 6.85 -2.72 -10.77
N TRP A 38 6.88 -1.90 -9.73
CA TRP A 38 8.11 -1.45 -9.06
C TRP A 38 8.54 -2.25 -7.82
N ALA A 39 7.72 -3.20 -7.36
CA ALA A 39 7.94 -3.88 -6.08
C ALA A 39 9.27 -4.65 -6.02
N THR A 40 9.77 -5.17 -7.15
CA THR A 40 11.05 -5.89 -7.20
C THR A 40 12.21 -5.00 -6.71
N SER A 41 12.19 -3.71 -7.04
CA SER A 41 13.21 -2.75 -6.61
C SER A 41 13.08 -2.36 -5.13
N MET A 42 11.87 -2.42 -4.56
CA MET A 42 11.63 -2.13 -3.14
C MET A 42 11.85 -3.33 -2.22
N ARG A 43 11.98 -4.57 -2.75
CA ARG A 43 11.99 -5.82 -1.96
C ARG A 43 10.79 -5.95 -1.01
N CYS A 44 9.63 -5.48 -1.46
CA CYS A 44 8.36 -5.59 -0.73
C CYS A 44 7.37 -6.41 -1.54
N ASN A 45 6.22 -6.73 -0.94
CA ASN A 45 5.18 -7.48 -1.64
C ASN A 45 4.58 -6.68 -2.81
N LYS A 46 4.20 -7.40 -3.88
CA LYS A 46 3.40 -6.86 -4.99
C LYS A 46 1.93 -6.96 -4.60
N ALA A 47 1.20 -5.86 -4.69
CA ALA A 47 -0.25 -5.85 -4.51
C ALA A 47 -0.96 -5.43 -5.81
N SER A 48 -2.21 -5.86 -5.94
CA SER A 48 -3.13 -5.50 -7.03
C SER A 48 -4.52 -5.30 -6.47
N LEU A 49 -5.30 -4.40 -7.06
CA LEU A 49 -6.69 -4.19 -6.66
C LEU A 49 -7.53 -5.44 -6.94
N PRO A 50 -8.55 -5.71 -6.09
CA PRO A 50 -8.89 -4.97 -4.87
C PRO A 50 -7.98 -5.34 -3.67
N ILE A 51 -7.66 -4.37 -2.80
CA ILE A 51 -6.86 -4.60 -1.57
C ILE A 51 -7.62 -4.18 -0.32
N ARG A 52 -7.48 -4.91 0.79
CA ARG A 52 -8.05 -4.49 2.09
C ARG A 52 -7.07 -3.58 2.82
N TYR A 53 -7.51 -2.37 3.16
CA TYR A 53 -6.78 -1.41 3.96
C TYR A 53 -7.69 -0.87 5.07
N LEU A 54 -7.30 -1.05 6.33
CA LEU A 54 -8.08 -0.64 7.51
C LEU A 54 -9.54 -1.11 7.49
N GLY A 55 -9.80 -2.32 6.96
CA GLY A 55 -11.15 -2.87 6.82
C GLY A 55 -11.90 -2.45 5.55
N LEU A 56 -11.39 -1.46 4.80
CA LEU A 56 -11.96 -1.03 3.53
C LEU A 56 -11.34 -1.77 2.35
N THR A 57 -12.16 -2.26 1.43
CA THR A 57 -11.67 -2.88 0.18
C THR A 57 -11.45 -1.79 -0.87
N LEU A 58 -10.21 -1.32 -1.01
CA LEU A 58 -9.82 -0.36 -2.05
C LEU A 58 -10.00 -1.00 -3.44
N GLY A 59 -10.51 -0.22 -4.40
CA GLY A 59 -10.78 -0.67 -5.78
C GLY A 59 -12.22 -1.13 -6.05
N GLY A 60 -13.10 -1.12 -5.04
CA GLY A 60 -14.54 -1.30 -5.23
C GLY A 60 -15.28 -0.01 -5.62
N HIS A 61 -16.59 -0.10 -5.85
CA HIS A 61 -17.42 1.03 -6.29
C HIS A 61 -17.84 1.91 -5.10
N PRO A 62 -17.33 3.15 -4.94
CA PRO A 62 -17.57 3.98 -3.75
C PRO A 62 -19.03 4.39 -3.57
N CYS A 63 -19.84 4.40 -4.63
CA CYS A 63 -21.26 4.75 -4.53
C CYS A 63 -22.14 3.56 -4.06
N SER A 64 -21.58 2.35 -3.96
CA SER A 64 -22.33 1.18 -3.53
C SER A 64 -22.45 1.12 -2.01
N LYS A 65 -23.67 0.92 -1.47
CA LYS A 65 -23.86 0.68 -0.03
C LYS A 65 -23.08 -0.54 0.47
N LEU A 66 -22.96 -1.58 -0.38
CA LEU A 66 -22.21 -2.81 -0.07
C LEU A 66 -20.70 -2.56 0.04
N PHE A 67 -20.17 -1.51 -0.58
CA PHE A 67 -18.76 -1.16 -0.44
C PHE A 67 -18.43 -0.68 0.98
N TRP A 68 -19.39 0.02 1.61
CA TRP A 68 -19.23 0.59 2.94
C TRP A 68 -19.68 -0.34 4.07
N SER A 69 -20.47 -1.38 3.80
CA SER A 69 -21.00 -2.29 4.84
C SER A 69 -19.89 -2.95 5.65
N ASP A 70 -18.82 -3.40 4.98
CA ASP A 70 -17.64 -4.02 5.62
C ASP A 70 -16.93 -3.06 6.60
N LEU A 71 -16.98 -1.75 6.33
CA LEU A 71 -16.37 -0.73 7.18
C LEU A 71 -17.28 -0.38 8.37
N ILE A 72 -18.58 -0.18 8.09
CA ILE A 72 -19.57 0.24 9.09
C ILE A 72 -19.81 -0.85 10.14
N HIS A 73 -19.84 -2.13 9.74
CA HIS A 73 -20.12 -3.24 10.66
C HIS A 73 -18.90 -3.76 11.42
N ARG A 74 -17.72 -3.15 11.23
CA ARG A 74 -16.46 -3.55 11.87
C ARG A 74 -16.17 -2.82 13.18
N PHE A 75 -16.90 -1.75 13.47
CA PHE A 75 -16.85 -0.96 14.71
C PHE A 75 -18.22 -1.00 15.37
#